data_AF-A0A031INA3-F1
#
_entry.id   AF-A0A031INA3-F1
#
_cell.length_a   1.000
_cell.length_b   1.000
_cell.length_c   1.000
_cell.angle_alpha   90.00
_cell.angle_beta   90.00
_cell.angle_gamma   90.00
#
_symmetry.space_group_name_H-M   'P 1'
#
loop_
_entity.id
_entity.type
_entity.pdbx_description
1 polymer ?
#
loop_
_entity_poly.entity_id
_entity_poly.type
_entity_poly.pdbx_seq_one_letter_code
_entity_poly.pdbx_strand_id
1 'polypeptide(L)'
;MIDFLDTPEGPDWLHDAINSLICGDNVTAPRAHGKLVALVTPQSLWEALAEHLGAQEHIAPLLTDNREYPIERMICTIIADGRRVHGAAHDLACEALGLPKGKYSPTALHDVAEALIRPHANEYGRARAEEMAADRAADLAEQRKADAA
;
A
#
# COMPACT_ATOMS: atom_id res chain seq x y z
N MET A 1 -14.29 -20.82 3.07
CA MET A 1 -13.26 -20.22 2.20
C MET A 1 -12.12 -19.86 3.14
N ILE A 2 -10.89 -20.31 2.89
CA ILE A 2 -9.74 -19.93 3.71
C ILE A 2 -9.43 -18.46 3.41
N ASP A 3 -9.15 -17.65 4.43
CA ASP A 3 -8.74 -16.26 4.22
C ASP A 3 -7.38 -16.24 3.54
N PHE A 4 -7.17 -15.35 2.56
CA PHE A 4 -5.88 -15.25 1.88
C PHE A 4 -4.74 -14.97 2.87
N LEU A 5 -5.00 -14.19 3.93
CA LEU A 5 -3.98 -13.89 4.95
C LEU A 5 -3.61 -15.10 5.83
N ASP A 6 -4.42 -16.16 5.82
CA ASP A 6 -4.14 -17.41 6.53
C ASP A 6 -3.35 -18.41 5.66
N THR A 7 -3.05 -18.09 4.40
CA THR A 7 -2.18 -18.92 3.55
C THR A 7 -0.70 -18.59 3.78
N PRO A 8 0.24 -19.46 3.36
CA PRO A 8 1.67 -19.16 3.46
C PRO A 8 2.08 -17.87 2.73
N GLU A 9 1.41 -17.54 1.62
CA GLU A 9 1.71 -16.38 0.78
C GLU A 9 1.09 -15.08 1.28
N GLY A 10 0.00 -15.17 2.06
CA GLY A 10 -0.78 -14.02 2.53
C GLY A 10 0.02 -13.01 3.36
N PRO A 11 0.73 -13.45 4.41
CA PRO A 11 1.55 -12.55 5.23
C PRO A 11 2.69 -11.88 4.46
N ASP A 12 3.38 -12.62 3.59
CA ASP A 12 4.47 -12.09 2.76
C ASP A 12 3.94 -11.05 1.77
N TRP A 13 2.80 -11.34 1.11
CA TRP A 13 2.12 -10.38 0.25
C TRP A 13 1.72 -9.12 0.99
N LEU A 14 1.16 -9.24 2.20
CA LEU A 14 0.74 -8.08 2.99
C LEU A 14 1.95 -7.20 3.37
N HIS A 15 3.06 -7.82 3.75
CA HIS A 15 4.31 -7.11 4.05
C HIS A 15 4.83 -6.33 2.84
N ASP A 16 4.89 -6.98 1.67
CA ASP A 16 5.35 -6.36 0.43
C ASP A 16 4.41 -5.26 -0.03
N ALA A 17 3.10 -5.47 0.03
CA ALA A 17 2.09 -4.48 -0.34
C ALA A 17 2.19 -3.21 0.53
N ILE A 18 2.39 -3.38 1.85
CA ILE A 18 2.59 -2.25 2.76
C ILE A 18 3.86 -1.46 2.37
N ASN A 19 4.97 -2.16 2.12
CA ASN A 19 6.22 -1.52 1.74
C ASN A 19 6.10 -0.78 0.39
N SER A 20 5.49 -1.40 -0.62
CA SER A 20 5.21 -0.78 -1.92
C SER A 20 4.37 0.49 -1.77
N LEU A 21 3.28 0.43 -0.99
CA LEU A 21 2.41 1.59 -0.78
C LEU A 21 3.14 2.77 -0.12
N ILE A 22 3.99 2.48 0.87
CA ILE A 22 4.80 3.48 1.55
C ILE A 22 5.87 4.08 0.62
N CYS A 23 6.42 3.29 -0.29
CA CYS A 23 7.36 3.74 -1.32
C CYS A 23 6.71 4.56 -2.44
N GLY A 24 5.38 4.70 -2.45
CA GLY A 24 4.65 5.47 -3.45
C GLY A 24 4.16 4.65 -4.65
N ASP A 25 4.19 3.32 -4.57
CA ASP A 25 3.61 2.45 -5.58
C ASP A 25 2.15 2.09 -5.26
N ASN A 26 1.38 1.75 -6.30
CA ASN A 26 0.04 1.21 -6.12
C ASN A 26 0.10 -0.24 -5.63
N VAL A 27 -0.75 -0.59 -4.67
CA VAL A 27 -1.04 -2.00 -4.38
C VAL A 27 -2.02 -2.47 -5.44
N THR A 28 -1.69 -3.55 -6.14
CA THR A 28 -2.48 -4.03 -7.28
C THR A 28 -2.91 -5.48 -7.14
N ALA A 29 -4.01 -5.83 -7.81
CA ALA A 29 -4.42 -7.21 -8.04
C ALA A 29 -4.30 -7.55 -9.53
N PRO A 30 -3.93 -8.81 -9.86
CA PRO A 30 -3.91 -9.27 -11.23
C PRO A 30 -5.33 -9.37 -11.82
N ARG A 31 -5.41 -9.31 -13.14
CA ARG A 31 -6.61 -9.57 -13.93
C ARG A 31 -6.23 -10.33 -15.19
N ALA A 32 -7.24 -10.96 -15.79
CA ALA A 32 -7.11 -11.71 -17.03
C ALA A 32 -6.26 -10.96 -18.08
N HIS A 33 -5.40 -11.72 -18.77
CA HIS A 33 -4.46 -11.22 -19.79
C HIS A 33 -3.36 -10.31 -19.23
N GLY A 34 -2.89 -10.56 -18.00
CA GLY A 34 -1.73 -9.89 -17.41
C GLY A 34 -1.95 -8.41 -17.08
N LYS A 35 -3.21 -7.99 -16.90
CA LYS A 35 -3.53 -6.61 -16.49
C LYS A 35 -3.46 -6.49 -14.98
N LEU A 36 -3.05 -5.32 -14.48
CA LEU A 36 -3.07 -4.99 -13.05
C LEU A 36 -4.17 -3.95 -12.77
N VAL A 37 -4.89 -4.11 -11.66
CA VAL A 37 -5.88 -3.15 -11.17
C VAL A 37 -5.44 -2.65 -9.81
N ALA A 38 -5.43 -1.33 -9.61
CA ALA A 38 -5.10 -0.72 -8.33
C ALA A 38 -6.19 -1.02 -7.29
N LEU A 39 -5.78 -1.61 -6.17
CA LEU A 39 -6.59 -1.85 -4.98
C LEU A 39 -6.49 -0.65 -4.03
N VAL A 40 -5.26 -0.20 -3.78
CA VAL A 40 -4.95 0.95 -2.92
C VAL A 40 -3.90 1.80 -3.62
N THR A 41 -4.08 3.12 -3.58
CA THR A 41 -3.15 4.09 -4.17
C THR A 41 -2.42 4.87 -3.07
N PRO A 42 -1.23 5.43 -3.35
CA PRO A 42 -0.54 6.31 -2.42
C PRO A 42 -1.40 7.49 -1.96
N GLN A 43 -2.26 8.02 -2.84
CA GLN A 43 -3.20 9.07 -2.47
C GLN A 43 -4.15 8.62 -1.34
N SER A 44 -4.68 7.40 -1.42
CA SER A 44 -5.54 6.83 -0.37
C SER A 44 -4.80 6.70 0.96
N LEU A 45 -3.49 6.42 0.95
CA LEU A 45 -2.65 6.41 2.15
C LEU A 45 -2.54 7.80 2.77
N TRP A 46 -2.31 8.83 1.97
CA TRP A 46 -2.20 10.20 2.47
C TRP A 46 -3.52 10.73 3.04
N GLU A 47 -4.64 10.41 2.39
CA GLU A 47 -5.98 10.75 2.88
C GLU A 47 -6.27 10.07 4.23
N ALA A 48 -5.98 8.77 4.34
CA ALA A 48 -6.17 8.03 5.58
C ALA A 48 -5.24 8.50 6.71
N LEU A 49 -4.00 8.89 6.38
CA LEU A 49 -3.07 9.48 7.34
C LEU A 49 -3.58 10.83 7.84
N ALA A 50 -4.07 11.69 6.94
CA ALA A 50 -4.66 12.97 7.29
C ALA A 50 -5.89 12.81 8.20
N GLU A 51 -6.73 11.80 7.94
CA GLU A 51 -7.86 11.43 8.80
C GLU A 51 -7.39 10.95 10.17
N HIS A 52 -6.43 10.02 10.20
CA HIS A 52 -5.89 9.48 11.45
C HIS A 52 -5.27 10.55 12.35
N LEU A 53 -4.63 11.55 11.75
CA LEU A 53 -4.04 12.70 12.46
C LEU A 53 -5.07 13.79 12.83
N GLY A 54 -6.33 13.67 12.40
CA GLY A 54 -7.35 14.70 12.58
C GLY A 54 -7.04 16.01 11.83
N ALA A 55 -6.25 15.95 10.75
CA ALA A 55 -5.72 17.11 10.03
C ALA A 55 -6.37 17.33 8.65
N GLN A 56 -7.50 16.68 8.36
CA GLN A 56 -8.19 16.75 7.06
C GLN A 56 -8.49 18.18 6.61
N GLU A 57 -9.01 19.05 7.49
CA GLU A 57 -9.34 20.44 7.14
C GLU A 57 -8.09 21.29 6.77
N HIS A 58 -6.92 20.88 7.24
CA HIS A 58 -5.65 21.54 6.96
C HIS A 58 -4.92 20.95 5.74
N ILE A 59 -5.12 19.66 5.45
CA ILE A 59 -4.41 18.93 4.38
C ILE A 59 -5.22 18.87 3.08
N ALA A 60 -6.56 18.76 3.15
CA ALA A 60 -7.41 18.62 1.97
C ALA A 60 -7.27 19.78 0.94
N PRO A 61 -7.14 21.06 1.35
CA PRO A 61 -6.88 22.15 0.40
C PRO A 61 -5.51 22.06 -0.29
N LEU A 62 -4.54 21.40 0.34
CA LEU A 62 -3.16 21.27 -0.16
C LEU A 62 -3.05 20.14 -1.21
N LEU A 63 -3.84 19.08 -1.08
CA LEU A 63 -3.93 17.97 -2.04
C LEU A 63 -4.54 18.39 -3.40
N THR A 64 -5.43 19.40 -3.40
CA THR A 64 -6.12 19.87 -4.60
C THR A 64 -5.32 20.84 -5.47
N ASP A 65 -4.30 21.48 -4.92
CA ASP A 65 -3.62 22.62 -5.58
C ASP A 65 -2.38 22.25 -6.40
N ASN A 66 -1.97 20.97 -6.39
CA ASN A 66 -0.87 20.38 -7.17
C ASN A 66 0.45 21.19 -7.17
N ARG A 67 0.65 22.04 -6.15
CA ARG A 67 1.87 22.79 -5.90
C ARG A 67 2.76 21.88 -5.06
N GLU A 68 3.97 21.60 -5.53
CA GLU A 68 4.97 20.90 -4.71
C GLU A 68 5.23 21.69 -3.43
N TYR A 69 4.67 21.22 -2.31
CA TYR A 69 4.82 21.87 -1.03
C TYR A 69 6.01 21.26 -0.24
N PRO A 70 6.75 22.08 0.53
CA PRO A 70 7.96 21.66 1.23
C PRO A 70 7.75 20.57 2.28
N ILE A 71 6.53 20.39 2.80
CA ILE A 71 6.20 19.38 3.81
C ILE A 71 6.13 17.99 3.16
N GLU A 72 5.53 17.90 1.99
CA GLU A 72 5.44 16.70 1.15
C GLU A 72 6.81 16.33 0.62
N ARG A 73 7.62 17.31 0.18
CA ARG A 73 9.03 17.07 -0.14
C ARG A 73 9.83 16.59 1.06
N MET A 74 9.59 17.15 2.25
CA MET A 74 10.29 16.77 3.48
C MET A 74 9.89 15.35 3.91
N ILE A 75 8.61 15.02 3.89
CA ILE A 75 8.05 13.69 4.17
C ILE A 75 8.58 12.66 3.17
N CYS A 76 8.56 12.95 1.86
CA CYS A 76 9.12 12.07 0.83
C CYS A 76 10.64 11.90 0.96
N THR A 77 11.39 12.95 1.33
CA THR A 77 12.84 12.85 1.59
C THR A 77 13.16 12.04 2.84
N ILE A 78 12.31 12.13 3.87
CA ILE A 78 12.42 11.34 5.11
C ILE A 78 12.08 9.87 4.88
N ILE A 79 11.10 9.58 4.02
CA ILE A 79 10.67 8.23 3.65
C ILE A 79 11.70 7.55 2.73
N ALA A 80 12.26 8.29 1.76
CA ALA A 80 13.21 7.74 0.79
C ALA A 80 14.57 7.28 1.39
N ASP A 81 15.04 7.87 2.51
CA ASP A 81 16.35 7.56 3.12
C ASP A 81 16.28 6.57 4.32
N GLY A 82 15.08 6.12 4.65
CA GLY A 82 14.73 4.77 5.12
C GLY A 82 15.27 4.19 6.43
N ARG A 83 16.29 4.72 7.12
CA ARG A 83 16.84 3.96 8.29
C ARG A 83 17.24 4.70 9.57
N ARG A 84 17.41 6.03 9.58
CA ARG A 84 17.91 6.73 10.80
C ARG A 84 17.17 8.00 11.22
N VAL A 85 16.30 8.55 10.36
CA VAL A 85 15.67 9.86 10.59
C VAL A 85 14.25 9.75 11.18
N HIS A 86 13.66 8.54 11.23
CA HIS A 86 12.28 8.34 11.67
C HIS A 86 11.97 8.90 13.07
N GLY A 87 12.92 8.82 14.00
CA GLY A 87 12.76 9.42 15.33
C GLY A 87 12.81 10.95 15.31
N ALA A 88 13.76 11.54 14.59
CA ALA A 88 13.95 13.00 14.55
C ALA A 88 12.85 13.71 13.76
N ALA A 89 12.37 13.10 12.67
CA ALA A 89 11.25 13.59 11.90
C ALA A 89 9.93 13.54 12.69
N HIS A 90 9.70 12.42 13.39
CA HIS A 90 8.57 12.27 14.30
C HIS A 90 8.63 13.30 15.44
N ASP A 91 9.79 13.50 16.05
CA ASP A 91 9.99 14.49 17.11
C ASP A 91 9.75 15.93 16.62
N LEU A 92 10.19 16.27 15.40
CA LEU A 92 9.95 17.57 14.76
C LEU A 92 8.48 17.78 14.41
N ALA A 93 7.78 16.74 13.96
CA ALA A 93 6.34 16.80 13.69
C ALA A 93 5.52 16.97 14.97
N CYS A 94 5.85 16.21 16.03
CA CYS A 94 5.26 16.41 17.35
C CYS A 94 5.53 17.81 17.90
N GLU A 95 6.73 18.35 17.68
CA GLU A 95 7.12 19.70 18.12
C GLU A 95 6.37 20.81 17.36
N ALA A 96 6.23 20.69 16.03
CA ALA A 96 5.46 21.62 15.21
C ALA A 96 3.96 21.64 15.55
N LEU A 97 3.42 20.50 16.00
CA LEU A 97 2.02 20.34 16.42
C LEU A 97 1.81 20.62 17.93
N GLY A 98 2.87 20.93 18.68
CA GLY A 98 2.80 21.18 20.13
C GLY A 98 2.44 19.95 20.97
N LEU A 99 2.66 18.74 20.45
CA LEU A 99 2.32 17.48 21.10
C LEU A 99 3.44 16.98 22.03
N PRO A 100 3.11 16.43 23.21
CA PRO A 100 4.11 16.01 24.20
C PRO A 100 4.95 14.82 23.70
N LYS A 101 6.28 15.01 23.65
CA LYS A 101 7.28 13.98 23.30
C LYS A 101 7.12 12.77 24.23
N GLY A 102 6.95 11.58 23.66
CA GLY A 102 6.97 10.30 24.38
C GLY A 102 5.62 9.70 24.82
N LYS A 103 4.49 10.35 24.54
CA LYS A 103 3.15 9.75 24.82
C LYS A 103 2.43 9.19 23.60
N TYR A 104 2.93 9.53 22.41
CA TYR A 104 2.52 8.96 21.15
C TYR A 104 3.71 8.16 20.64
N SER A 105 3.61 6.84 20.74
CA SER A 105 4.33 6.00 19.79
C SER A 105 3.87 6.47 18.41
N PRO A 106 4.75 6.56 17.40
CA PRO A 106 4.26 6.67 16.04
C PRO A 106 3.28 5.49 15.87
N THR A 107 1.98 5.75 15.74
CA THR A 107 1.11 4.77 15.08
C THR A 107 1.61 4.79 13.66
N ALA A 108 2.37 3.75 13.34
CA ALA A 108 3.35 3.75 12.30
C ALA A 108 2.61 3.92 10.97
N LEU A 109 3.20 4.63 10.00
CA LEU A 109 2.67 4.67 8.64
C LEU A 109 2.32 3.26 8.11
N HIS A 110 3.01 2.23 8.62
CA HIS A 110 2.68 0.81 8.47
C HIS A 110 1.29 0.41 8.97
N ASP A 111 0.83 0.85 10.14
CA ASP A 111 -0.49 0.48 10.68
C ASP A 111 -1.62 1.08 9.83
N VAL A 112 -1.43 2.32 9.36
CA VAL A 112 -2.38 2.99 8.45
C VAL A 112 -2.40 2.29 7.09
N ALA A 113 -1.22 1.98 6.53
CA ALA A 113 -1.11 1.22 5.29
C ALA A 113 -1.72 -0.18 5.42
N GLU A 114 -1.46 -0.88 6.52
CA GLU A 114 -2.03 -2.20 6.80
C GLU A 114 -3.55 -2.13 6.91
N ALA A 115 -4.10 -1.16 7.65
CA ALA A 115 -5.55 -0.99 7.77
C ALA A 115 -6.23 -0.72 6.42
N LEU A 116 -5.55 -0.02 5.51
CA LEU A 116 -6.03 0.20 4.14
C LEU A 116 -5.93 -1.05 3.27
N ILE A 117 -4.84 -1.82 3.36
CA ILE A 117 -4.56 -2.93 2.45
C ILE A 117 -5.29 -4.22 2.88
N ARG A 118 -5.29 -4.52 4.18
CA ARG A 118 -5.80 -5.77 4.76
C ARG A 118 -7.23 -6.15 4.27
N PRO A 119 -8.18 -5.22 4.12
CA PRO A 119 -9.52 -5.54 3.56
C PRO A 119 -9.50 -6.11 2.14
N HIS A 120 -8.48 -5.80 1.34
CA HIS A 120 -8.36 -6.25 -0.05
C HIS A 120 -7.65 -7.59 -0.21
N ALA A 121 -7.13 -8.19 0.86
CA ALA A 121 -6.36 -9.43 0.80
C ALA A 121 -7.12 -10.58 0.12
N ASN A 122 -8.39 -10.77 0.47
CA ASN A 122 -9.23 -11.81 -0.13
C ASN A 122 -9.58 -11.53 -1.60
N GLU A 123 -9.64 -10.26 -2.01
CA GLU A 123 -9.81 -9.89 -3.42
C GLU A 123 -8.55 -10.23 -4.22
N TYR A 124 -7.38 -9.86 -3.70
CA TYR A 124 -6.10 -10.22 -4.29
C TYR A 124 -5.95 -11.74 -4.42
N GLY A 125 -6.22 -12.50 -3.35
CA GLY A 125 -6.08 -13.96 -3.35
C GLY A 125 -6.96 -14.64 -4.41
N ARG A 126 -8.21 -14.17 -4.59
CA ARG A 126 -9.09 -14.66 -5.67
C ARG A 126 -8.55 -14.32 -7.05
N ALA A 127 -8.17 -13.06 -7.25
CA ALA A 127 -7.60 -12.59 -8.52
C ALA A 127 -6.36 -13.40 -8.93
N ARG A 128 -5.46 -13.68 -7.97
CA ARG A 128 -4.26 -14.48 -8.20
C ARG A 128 -4.58 -15.93 -8.53
N ALA A 129 -5.57 -16.53 -7.88
CA ALA A 129 -6.01 -17.89 -8.18
C ALA A 129 -6.64 -18.00 -9.59
N GLU A 130 -7.43 -17.01 -10.00
CA GLU A 130 -8.03 -16.93 -11.34
C GLU A 130 -6.98 -16.79 -12.43
N GLU A 131 -5.98 -15.93 -12.24
CA GLU A 131 -4.84 -15.78 -13.16
C GLU A 131 -4.09 -17.11 -13.36
N MET A 132 -3.71 -17.76 -12.26
CA MET A 132 -3.02 -19.06 -12.30
C MET A 132 -3.87 -20.17 -12.95
N ALA A 133 -5.19 -20.10 -12.83
CA ALA A 133 -6.10 -21.03 -13.51
C ALA A 133 -6.17 -20.75 -15.02
N ALA A 134 -6.18 -19.48 -15.43
CA ALA A 134 -6.17 -19.08 -16.83
C ALA A 134 -4.86 -19.49 -17.53
N ASP A 135 -3.71 -19.28 -16.88
CA ASP A 135 -2.40 -19.68 -17.40
C ASP A 135 -2.33 -21.20 -17.63
N ARG A 136 -2.75 -21.99 -16.62
CA ARG A 136 -2.81 -23.46 -16.76
C ARG A 136 -3.75 -23.91 -17.87
N ALA A 137 -4.88 -23.22 -18.06
CA ALA A 137 -5.82 -23.54 -19.14
C ALA A 137 -5.22 -23.24 -20.52
N ALA A 138 -4.45 -22.16 -20.65
CA ALA A 138 -3.74 -21.82 -21.88
C ALA A 138 -2.66 -22.87 -22.21
N ASP A 139 -1.87 -23.29 -21.21
CA ASP A 139 -0.84 -24.33 -21.37
C ASP A 139 -1.45 -25.66 -21.84
N LEU A 140 -2.55 -26.09 -21.21
CA LEU A 140 -3.27 -27.31 -21.60
C LEU A 140 -3.87 -27.21 -23.00
N ALA A 141 -4.38 -26.04 -23.39
CA ALA A 141 -4.90 -25.83 -24.74
C ALA A 141 -3.79 -25.92 -25.79
N GLU A 142 -2.60 -25.40 -25.49
CA GLU A 142 -1.45 -25.46 -26.39
C GLU A 142 -0.90 -26.89 -26.52
N GLN A 143 -0.81 -27.63 -25.41
CA GLN A 143 -0.46 -29.05 -25.43
C GLN A 143 -1.41 -29.87 -26.31
N ARG A 144 -2.73 -29.65 -26.18
CA ARG A 144 -3.72 -30.35 -27.02
C ARG A 144 -3.59 -30.04 -28.50
N LYS A 145 -3.17 -28.82 -28.88
CA LYS A 145 -2.89 -28.50 -30.28
C LYS A 145 -1.64 -29.22 -30.77
N ALA A 146 -0.60 -29.27 -29.94
CA ALA A 146 0.64 -29.97 -30.27
C ALA A 146 0.43 -31.48 -30.42
N ASP A 147 -0.38 -32.09 -29.56
CA ASP A 147 -0.71 -33.52 -29.63
C ASP A 147 -1.62 -33.89 -30.82
N ALA A 148 -2.34 -32.92 -31.38
CA ALA A 148 -3.24 -33.09 -32.52
C ALA A 148 -2.59 -32.78 -33.88
N ALA A 149 -1.33 -32.35 -33.90
CA ALA A 149 -0.54 -32.02 -35.09
C ALA A 149 0.44 -33.14 -35.46
#